data_AF-A0A1Y3W800-F1
#
_entry.id   AF-A0A1Y3W800-F1
#
_cell.length_a   1.000
_cell.length_b   1.000
_cell.length_c   1.000
_cell.angle_alpha   90.00
_cell.angle_beta   90.00
_cell.angle_gamma   90.00
#
_symmetry.space_group_name_H-M   'P 1'
#
loop_
_entity.id
_entity.type
_entity.pdbx_description
1 polymer ?
#
loop_
_entity_poly.entity_id
_entity_poly.type
_entity_poly.pdbx_seq_one_letter_code
_entity_poly.pdbx_strand_id
1 'polypeptide(L)'
;MPVKPEEIITEDSNSGFEFFKAVGKENGINCECAGGKSNIFHMLEQTEEKKICVIADGAAIGPEVDRLYQYASRRDNIYLYFPESFEWLILSSGLIEGKELQDILENPEVYIDSRTYFSWERFFSHLLTEKTRDTYLQYSKSKLNEVYLHEKNREMILKVIKGIEWK
;
A
#
# COMPACT_ATOMS: atom_id res chain seq x y z
N MET A 1 13.48 14.28 -3.50
CA MET A 1 12.39 15.14 -3.01
C MET A 1 11.12 14.30 -3.02
N PRO A 2 10.20 14.47 -2.04
CA PRO A 2 8.92 13.78 -2.08
C PRO A 2 8.09 14.27 -3.27
N VAL A 3 7.16 13.43 -3.72
CA VAL A 3 6.34 13.66 -4.91
C VAL A 3 4.91 13.88 -4.48
N LYS A 4 4.29 14.93 -4.99
CA LYS A 4 2.85 15.15 -4.87
C LYS A 4 2.14 14.63 -6.12
N PRO A 5 1.48 13.45 -6.06
CA PRO A 5 0.74 12.93 -7.20
C PRO A 5 -0.55 13.71 -7.43
N GLU A 6 -0.96 13.78 -8.69
CA GLU A 6 -2.29 14.23 -9.12
C GLU A 6 -3.24 13.03 -9.24
N GLU A 7 -2.68 11.84 -9.42
CA GLU A 7 -3.42 10.59 -9.55
C GLU A 7 -2.69 9.43 -8.89
N ILE A 8 -3.46 8.54 -8.26
CA ILE A 8 -3.00 7.30 -7.64
C ILE A 8 -3.65 6.14 -8.38
N ILE A 9 -2.84 5.13 -8.72
CA ILE A 9 -3.31 3.86 -9.27
C ILE A 9 -2.93 2.76 -8.29
N THR A 10 -3.93 2.07 -7.73
CA THR A 10 -3.70 0.85 -6.94
C THR A 10 -3.82 -0.40 -7.81
N GLU A 11 -3.16 -1.48 -7.41
CA GLU A 11 -3.25 -2.76 -8.14
C GLU A 11 -4.63 -3.39 -8.03
N ASP A 12 -5.13 -3.56 -6.80
CA ASP A 12 -6.44 -4.14 -6.49
C ASP A 12 -7.43 -3.10 -5.95
N SER A 13 -8.63 -3.56 -5.61
CA SER A 13 -9.72 -2.78 -5.03
C SER A 13 -9.95 -3.08 -3.54
N ASN A 14 -8.95 -3.58 -2.83
CA ASN A 14 -9.06 -4.03 -1.45
C ASN A 14 -8.88 -2.88 -0.44
N SER A 15 -8.67 -3.18 0.84
CA SER A 15 -8.53 -2.18 1.91
C SER A 15 -7.46 -1.11 1.65
N GLY A 16 -6.38 -1.44 0.96
CA GLY A 16 -5.37 -0.46 0.53
C GLY A 16 -5.96 0.60 -0.42
N PHE A 17 -6.75 0.17 -1.41
CA PHE A 17 -7.47 1.08 -2.31
C PHE A 17 -8.47 1.95 -1.56
N GLU A 18 -9.26 1.39 -0.64
CA GLU A 18 -10.22 2.20 0.13
C GLU A 18 -9.52 3.29 0.95
N PHE A 19 -8.36 2.96 1.52
CA PHE A 19 -7.51 3.91 2.24
C PHE A 19 -7.00 5.02 1.32
N PHE A 20 -6.30 4.66 0.23
CA PHE A 20 -5.72 5.65 -0.68
C PHE A 20 -6.78 6.48 -1.41
N LYS A 21 -7.95 5.93 -1.68
CA LYS A 21 -9.08 6.66 -2.25
C LYS A 21 -9.63 7.71 -1.30
N ALA A 22 -9.75 7.39 -0.01
CA ALA A 22 -10.16 8.35 1.00
C ALA A 22 -9.11 9.47 1.16
N VAL A 23 -7.83 9.10 1.25
CA VAL A 23 -6.72 10.07 1.31
C VAL A 23 -6.71 10.96 0.07
N GLY A 24 -6.85 10.39 -1.13
CA GLY A 24 -6.84 11.15 -2.36
C GLY A 24 -7.99 12.13 -2.45
N LYS A 25 -9.22 11.70 -2.09
CA LYS A 25 -10.41 12.55 -2.06
C LYS A 25 -10.22 13.79 -1.17
N GLU A 26 -9.58 13.65 -0.02
CA GLU A 26 -9.32 14.78 0.89
C GLU A 26 -8.29 15.78 0.37
N ASN A 27 -7.37 15.31 -0.48
CA ASN A 27 -6.25 16.11 -0.96
C ASN A 27 -6.38 16.51 -2.45
N GLY A 28 -7.54 16.25 -3.07
CA GLY A 28 -7.80 16.57 -4.47
C GLY A 28 -7.03 15.69 -5.46
N ILE A 29 -6.63 14.48 -5.05
CA ILE A 29 -5.88 13.51 -5.85
C ILE A 29 -6.85 12.45 -6.34
N ASN A 30 -6.88 12.19 -7.65
CA ASN A 30 -7.70 11.08 -8.18
C ASN A 30 -7.14 9.74 -7.71
N CYS A 31 -7.98 8.76 -7.42
CA CYS A 31 -7.52 7.43 -7.03
C CYS A 31 -8.38 6.36 -7.68
N GLU A 32 -7.73 5.52 -8.50
CA GLU A 32 -8.36 4.46 -9.26
C GLU A 32 -7.67 3.12 -8.96
N CYS A 33 -8.41 2.02 -9.09
CA CYS A 33 -7.86 0.68 -8.99
C CYS A 33 -7.74 0.06 -10.38
N ALA A 34 -6.60 -0.55 -10.68
CA ALA A 34 -6.37 -1.24 -11.94
C ALA A 34 -7.17 -2.55 -12.03
N GLY A 35 -7.53 -3.17 -10.90
CA GLY A 35 -8.22 -4.47 -10.88
C GLY A 35 -7.30 -5.59 -11.36
N GLY A 36 -6.00 -5.47 -11.10
CA GLY A 36 -4.97 -6.42 -11.46
C GLY A 36 -3.78 -5.79 -12.17
N LYS A 37 -2.59 -6.38 -11.95
CA LYS A 37 -1.32 -5.96 -12.57
C LYS A 37 -1.36 -5.70 -14.09
N SER A 38 -2.14 -6.47 -14.85
CA SER A 38 -2.21 -6.35 -16.31
C SER A 38 -2.81 -5.02 -16.79
N ASN A 39 -3.66 -4.40 -15.97
CA ASN A 39 -4.37 -3.17 -16.34
C ASN A 39 -3.60 -1.90 -15.96
N ILE A 40 -2.58 -1.99 -15.09
CA ILE A 40 -1.78 -0.83 -14.68
C ILE A 40 -1.17 -0.15 -15.91
N PHE A 41 -0.57 -0.92 -16.83
CA PHE A 41 0.01 -0.36 -18.06
C PHE A 41 -1.04 0.31 -18.94
N HIS A 42 -2.22 -0.29 -19.07
CA HIS A 42 -3.30 0.28 -19.87
C HIS A 42 -3.72 1.66 -19.35
N MET A 43 -3.81 1.82 -18.03
CA MET A 43 -4.15 3.10 -17.41
C MET A 43 -3.01 4.14 -17.56
N LEU A 44 -1.76 3.70 -17.43
CA LEU A 44 -0.59 4.56 -17.64
C LEU A 44 -0.45 5.05 -19.09
N GLU A 45 -0.90 4.27 -20.07
CA GLU A 45 -0.91 4.65 -21.48
C GLU A 45 -1.98 5.69 -21.81
N GLN A 46 -3.08 5.74 -21.03
CA GLN A 46 -4.18 6.69 -21.24
C GLN A 46 -3.93 8.08 -20.63
N THR A 47 -2.83 8.24 -19.89
CA THR A 47 -2.54 9.47 -19.14
C THR A 47 -1.24 10.08 -19.60
N GLU A 48 -1.29 11.26 -20.24
CA GLU A 48 -0.10 11.88 -20.84
C GLU A 48 0.48 13.07 -20.06
N GLU A 49 -0.21 13.64 -19.07
CA GLU A 49 0.23 14.90 -18.44
C GLU A 49 0.24 14.91 -16.90
N LYS A 50 -0.47 13.99 -16.24
CA LYS A 50 -0.60 13.98 -14.79
C LYS A 50 0.61 13.34 -14.12
N LYS A 51 0.97 13.81 -12.91
CA LYS A 51 1.86 13.08 -12.00
C LYS A 51 1.12 11.89 -11.39
N ILE A 52 1.49 10.69 -11.79
CA ILE A 52 0.85 9.45 -11.35
C ILE A 52 1.74 8.75 -10.33
N CYS A 53 1.16 8.32 -9.21
CA CYS A 53 1.79 7.38 -8.30
C CYS A 53 1.10 6.02 -8.38
N VAL A 54 1.83 5.00 -8.84
CA VAL A 54 1.37 3.61 -8.78
C VAL A 54 1.73 3.04 -7.42
N ILE A 55 0.73 2.56 -6.68
CA ILE A 55 0.89 1.90 -5.39
C ILE A 55 0.47 0.45 -5.52
N ALA A 56 1.41 -0.47 -5.31
CA ALA A 56 1.13 -1.89 -5.49
C ALA A 56 2.01 -2.77 -4.62
N ASP A 57 1.45 -3.89 -4.16
CA ASP A 57 2.20 -4.85 -3.35
C ASP A 57 3.33 -5.45 -4.20
N GLY A 58 4.57 -5.36 -3.71
CA GLY A 58 5.75 -5.82 -4.47
C GLY A 58 5.64 -7.30 -4.89
N ALA A 59 5.00 -8.12 -4.06
CA ALA A 59 4.72 -9.53 -4.36
C ALA A 59 3.70 -9.73 -5.49
N ALA A 60 2.73 -8.81 -5.64
CA ALA A 60 1.70 -8.88 -6.69
C ALA A 60 2.25 -8.45 -8.06
N ILE A 61 3.20 -7.50 -8.06
CA ILE A 61 3.79 -6.94 -9.29
C ILE A 61 5.01 -7.74 -9.78
N GLY A 62 5.64 -8.58 -8.95
CA GLY A 62 6.91 -9.28 -9.19
C GLY A 62 7.37 -9.45 -10.66
N PRO A 63 6.64 -10.18 -11.52
CA PRO A 63 7.03 -10.39 -12.92
C PRO A 63 7.06 -9.12 -13.80
N GLU A 64 6.27 -8.11 -13.45
CA GLU A 64 6.11 -6.86 -14.19
C GLU A 64 6.94 -5.69 -13.61
N VAL A 65 7.62 -5.89 -12.47
CA VAL A 65 8.39 -4.85 -11.77
C VAL A 65 9.41 -4.19 -12.71
N ASP A 66 10.25 -5.01 -13.37
CA ASP A 66 11.27 -4.52 -14.30
C ASP A 66 10.66 -3.71 -15.45
N ARG A 67 9.51 -4.16 -15.96
CA ARG A 67 8.79 -3.51 -17.04
C ARG A 67 8.21 -2.17 -16.60
N LEU A 68 7.63 -2.10 -15.40
CA LEU A 68 7.11 -0.84 -14.83
C LEU A 68 8.25 0.15 -14.59
N TYR A 69 9.38 -0.30 -14.03
CA TYR A 69 10.55 0.58 -13.86
C TYR A 69 11.08 1.09 -15.19
N GLN A 70 11.21 0.23 -16.20
CA GLN A 70 11.62 0.67 -17.55
C GLN A 70 10.64 1.68 -18.14
N TYR A 71 9.33 1.46 -17.96
CA TYR A 71 8.30 2.38 -18.45
C TYR A 71 8.36 3.73 -17.72
N ALA A 72 8.42 3.72 -16.39
CA ALA A 72 8.52 4.91 -15.56
C ALA A 72 9.84 5.67 -15.79
N SER A 73 10.96 4.98 -16.03
CA SER A 73 12.26 5.62 -16.30
C SER A 73 12.28 6.48 -17.57
N ARG A 74 11.30 6.30 -18.48
CA ARG A 74 11.14 7.09 -19.71
C ARG A 74 10.24 8.31 -19.51
N ARG A 75 9.68 8.52 -18.31
CA ARG A 75 8.63 9.48 -18.01
C ARG A 75 8.80 10.07 -16.61
N ASP A 76 9.12 11.35 -16.52
CA ASP A 76 9.36 12.04 -15.24
C ASP A 76 8.09 12.26 -14.38
N ASN A 77 6.92 11.94 -14.94
CA ASN A 77 5.62 12.08 -14.27
C ASN A 77 5.08 10.77 -13.67
N ILE A 78 5.77 9.63 -13.81
CA ILE A 78 5.34 8.35 -13.24
C ILE A 78 6.22 7.97 -12.05
N TYR A 79 5.59 7.70 -10.92
CA TYR A 79 6.23 7.34 -9.67
C TYR A 79 5.72 5.99 -9.22
N LEU A 80 6.64 5.11 -8.83
CA LEU A 80 6.33 3.76 -8.38
C LEU A 80 6.60 3.67 -6.87
N TYR A 81 5.58 3.28 -6.11
CA TYR A 81 5.69 3.01 -4.68
C TYR A 81 5.21 1.58 -4.41
N PHE A 82 6.15 0.70 -4.11
CA PHE A 82 5.88 -0.71 -3.89
C PHE A 82 6.16 -1.09 -2.43
N PRO A 83 5.19 -0.88 -1.52
CA PRO A 83 5.32 -1.38 -0.16
C PRO A 83 5.31 -2.92 -0.16
N GLU A 84 5.77 -3.52 0.94
CA GLU A 84 5.69 -4.96 1.18
C GLU A 84 4.24 -5.44 1.11
N SER A 85 3.35 -4.71 1.79
CA SER A 85 1.91 -4.69 1.57
C SER A 85 1.26 -3.50 2.26
N PHE A 86 -0.03 -3.26 2.01
CA PHE A 86 -0.79 -2.29 2.81
C PHE A 86 -0.85 -2.65 4.31
N GLU A 87 -0.93 -3.94 4.64
CA GLU A 87 -0.96 -4.41 6.04
C GLU A 87 0.35 -4.14 6.75
N TRP A 88 1.47 -4.26 6.04
CA TRP A 88 2.77 -3.87 6.56
C TRP A 88 2.83 -2.37 6.91
N LEU A 89 2.20 -1.50 6.10
CA LEU A 89 2.11 -0.07 6.41
C LEU A 89 1.32 0.19 7.69
N ILE A 90 0.21 -0.53 7.90
CA ILE A 90 -0.57 -0.44 9.13
C ILE A 90 0.26 -0.90 10.34
N LEU A 91 0.89 -2.07 10.26
CA LEU A 91 1.71 -2.61 11.35
C LEU A 91 2.89 -1.69 11.69
N SER A 92 3.52 -1.12 10.67
CA SER A 92 4.67 -0.21 10.81
C SER A 92 4.30 1.20 11.30
N SER A 93 3.02 1.55 11.31
CA SER A 93 2.54 2.88 11.72
C SER A 93 2.61 3.12 13.24
N GLY A 94 2.80 2.06 14.02
CA GLY A 94 2.70 2.11 15.48
C GLY A 94 1.26 2.20 15.99
N LEU A 95 0.25 2.02 15.13
CA LEU A 95 -1.16 1.97 15.53
C LEU A 95 -1.45 0.74 16.41
N ILE A 96 -0.73 -0.35 16.17
CA ILE A 96 -0.81 -1.60 16.92
C ILE A 96 0.47 -1.73 17.72
N GLU A 97 0.36 -1.77 19.03
CA GLU A 97 1.50 -1.84 19.92
C GLU A 97 1.89 -3.30 20.24
N GLY A 98 3.18 -3.57 20.37
CA GLY A 98 3.69 -4.85 20.84
C GLY A 98 5.21 -4.96 20.66
N LYS A 99 5.92 -5.30 21.73
CA LYS A 99 7.40 -5.45 21.68
C LYS A 99 7.85 -6.48 20.65
N GLU A 100 7.10 -7.57 20.53
CA GLU A 100 7.33 -8.62 19.54
C GLU A 100 7.06 -8.15 18.10
N LEU A 101 6.12 -7.21 17.90
CA LEU A 101 5.78 -6.74 16.56
C LEU A 101 6.95 -5.98 15.92
N GLN A 102 7.68 -5.19 16.71
CA GLN A 102 8.82 -4.46 16.17
C GLN A 102 9.92 -5.41 15.69
N ASP A 103 10.20 -6.47 16.45
CA ASP A 103 11.19 -7.49 16.05
C ASP A 103 10.73 -8.24 14.78
N ILE A 104 9.43 -8.53 14.66
CA ILE A 104 8.85 -9.12 13.44
C ILE A 104 8.99 -8.18 12.23
N LEU A 105 8.83 -6.87 12.41
CA LEU A 105 8.96 -5.90 11.32
C LEU A 105 10.42 -5.66 10.91
N GLU A 106 11.36 -5.79 11.84
CA GLU A 106 12.80 -5.63 11.61
C GLU A 106 13.45 -6.91 11.04
N ASN A 107 13.01 -8.10 11.48
CA ASN A 107 13.54 -9.41 11.06
C ASN A 107 12.45 -10.38 10.54
N PRO A 108 11.56 -9.97 9.62
CA PRO A 108 10.41 -10.75 9.17
C PRO A 108 10.76 -12.12 8.56
N GLU A 109 11.94 -12.26 7.97
CA GLU A 109 12.45 -13.53 7.44
C GLU A 109 12.65 -14.62 8.49
N VAL A 110 12.82 -14.23 9.77
CA VAL A 110 12.95 -15.17 10.91
C VAL A 110 11.58 -15.76 11.28
N TYR A 111 10.52 -15.00 11.05
CA TYR A 111 9.16 -15.35 11.45
C TYR A 111 8.31 -15.91 10.30
N ILE A 112 8.67 -15.60 9.06
CA ILE A 112 7.99 -16.15 7.90
C ILE A 112 8.41 -17.61 7.71
N ASP A 113 7.60 -18.51 8.25
CA ASP A 113 7.70 -19.91 7.86
C ASP A 113 7.24 -20.05 6.40
N SER A 114 8.19 -20.24 5.49
CA SER A 114 7.94 -20.39 4.06
C SER A 114 7.04 -21.59 3.73
N ARG A 115 6.83 -22.51 4.68
CA ARG A 115 5.85 -23.60 4.56
C ARG A 115 4.43 -23.16 4.90
N THR A 116 4.28 -22.12 5.71
CA THR A 116 3.00 -21.61 6.20
C THR A 116 2.53 -20.38 5.39
N TYR A 117 3.44 -19.50 4.95
CA TYR A 117 3.10 -18.31 4.16
C TYR A 117 3.91 -18.24 2.87
N PHE A 118 3.20 -18.26 1.74
CA PHE A 118 3.77 -18.20 0.39
C PHE A 118 4.22 -16.79 -0.04
N SER A 119 3.87 -15.73 0.70
CA SER A 119 4.27 -14.35 0.43
C SER A 119 4.25 -13.51 1.71
N TRP A 120 5.02 -12.42 1.68
CA TRP A 120 5.07 -11.39 2.73
C TRP A 120 3.70 -10.77 2.99
N GLU A 121 2.95 -10.48 1.93
CA GLU A 121 1.58 -9.98 2.01
C GLU A 121 0.66 -10.91 2.82
N ARG A 122 0.71 -12.23 2.55
CA ARG A 122 -0.09 -13.21 3.29
C ARG A 122 0.30 -13.27 4.76
N PHE A 123 1.59 -13.18 5.05
CA PHE A 123 2.11 -13.14 6.41
C PHE A 123 1.60 -11.91 7.17
N PHE A 124 1.78 -10.70 6.63
CA PHE A 124 1.33 -9.46 7.29
C PHE A 124 -0.17 -9.35 7.38
N SER A 125 -0.92 -9.84 6.38
CA SER A 125 -2.38 -9.93 6.44
C SER A 125 -2.86 -10.81 7.59
N HIS A 126 -2.25 -11.98 7.75
CA HIS A 126 -2.58 -12.86 8.86
C HIS A 126 -2.19 -12.25 10.21
N LEU A 127 -0.98 -11.72 10.32
CA LEU A 127 -0.47 -11.09 11.55
C LEU A 127 -1.36 -9.93 11.99
N LEU A 128 -1.72 -9.03 11.07
CA LEU A 128 -2.59 -7.89 11.33
C LEU A 128 -4.00 -8.34 11.74
N THR A 129 -4.56 -9.33 11.04
CA THR A 129 -5.89 -9.89 11.36
C THR A 129 -5.91 -10.46 12.78
N GLU A 130 -4.90 -11.25 13.15
CA GLU A 130 -4.83 -11.86 14.49
C GLU A 130 -4.58 -10.83 15.59
N LYS A 131 -3.68 -9.86 15.38
CA LYS A 131 -3.38 -8.82 16.39
C LYS A 131 -4.54 -7.85 16.61
N THR A 132 -5.46 -7.72 15.64
CA THR A 132 -6.61 -6.81 15.73
C THR A 132 -7.95 -7.53 15.99
N ARG A 133 -7.92 -8.86 16.10
CA ARG A 133 -9.10 -9.68 16.33
C ARG A 133 -9.84 -9.28 17.59
N ASP A 134 -11.17 -9.17 17.50
CA ASP A 134 -12.05 -8.79 18.61
C ASP A 134 -11.72 -7.42 19.24
N THR A 135 -11.04 -6.54 18.49
CA THR A 135 -10.76 -5.15 18.89
C THR A 135 -11.48 -4.16 17.99
N TYR A 136 -11.54 -2.89 18.40
CA TYR A 136 -12.07 -1.82 17.56
C TYR A 136 -11.25 -1.59 16.28
N LEU A 137 -10.00 -2.07 16.23
CA LEU A 137 -9.11 -2.02 15.07
C LEU A 137 -9.25 -3.24 14.15
N GLN A 138 -10.25 -4.10 14.33
CA GLN A 138 -10.38 -5.33 13.55
C GLN A 138 -10.17 -5.10 12.04
N TYR A 139 -9.20 -5.83 11.48
CA TYR A 139 -8.80 -5.72 10.09
C TYR A 139 -9.47 -6.79 9.22
N SER A 140 -9.75 -6.42 7.97
CA SER A 140 -10.11 -7.32 6.88
C SER A 140 -9.43 -6.83 5.61
N LYS A 141 -8.86 -7.75 4.81
CA LYS A 141 -8.23 -7.40 3.52
C LYS A 141 -9.24 -6.87 2.50
N SER A 142 -10.44 -7.45 2.47
CA SER A 142 -11.42 -7.16 1.41
C SER A 142 -12.22 -5.87 1.63
N LYS A 143 -12.22 -5.33 2.86
CA LYS A 143 -13.00 -4.15 3.23
C LYS A 143 -12.35 -3.44 4.41
N LEU A 144 -12.03 -2.16 4.25
CA LEU A 144 -11.34 -1.40 5.28
C LEU A 144 -12.33 -1.02 6.39
N ASN A 145 -11.90 -1.21 7.63
CA ASN A 145 -12.60 -0.68 8.80
C ASN A 145 -12.41 0.85 8.85
N GLU A 146 -13.50 1.62 8.94
CA GLU A 146 -13.47 3.09 8.88
C GLU A 146 -12.59 3.74 9.96
N VAL A 147 -12.32 3.03 11.05
CA VAL A 147 -11.38 3.49 12.09
C VAL A 147 -10.00 3.84 11.53
N TYR A 148 -9.55 3.16 10.47
CA TYR A 148 -8.26 3.43 9.84
C TYR A 148 -8.26 4.76 9.06
N LEU A 149 -9.42 5.31 8.74
CA LEU A 149 -9.59 6.59 8.05
C LEU A 149 -9.66 7.79 9.01
N HIS A 150 -9.85 7.55 10.31
CA HIS A 150 -9.85 8.61 11.31
C HIS A 150 -8.51 9.37 11.29
N GLU A 151 -8.58 10.70 11.39
CA GLU A 151 -7.45 11.62 11.16
C GLU A 151 -6.14 11.15 11.79
N LYS A 152 -6.15 10.87 13.10
CA LYS A 152 -4.96 10.40 13.83
C LYS A 152 -4.38 9.10 13.25
N ASN A 153 -5.23 8.12 12.98
CA ASN A 153 -4.79 6.79 12.54
C ASN A 153 -4.28 6.83 11.10
N ARG A 154 -5.00 7.56 10.24
CA ARG A 154 -4.59 7.84 8.87
C ARG A 154 -3.23 8.54 8.83
N GLU A 155 -3.04 9.59 9.64
CA GLU A 155 -1.76 10.30 9.69
C GLU A 155 -0.61 9.42 10.18
N MET A 156 -0.85 8.48 11.11
CA MET A 156 0.15 7.51 11.53
C MET A 156 0.56 6.58 10.37
N ILE A 157 -0.40 6.08 9.59
CA ILE A 157 -0.12 5.22 8.42
C ILE A 157 0.63 6.01 7.34
N LEU A 158 0.19 7.23 7.02
CA LEU A 158 0.83 8.06 6.00
C LEU A 158 2.27 8.44 6.35
N LYS A 159 2.62 8.56 7.64
CA LYS A 159 4.00 8.84 8.09
C LYS A 159 4.99 7.72 7.78
N VAL A 160 4.52 6.49 7.61
CA VAL A 160 5.36 5.35 7.21
C VAL A 160 5.74 5.46 5.73
N ILE A 161 4.87 6.07 4.91
CA ILE A 161 5.06 6.17 3.47
C ILE A 161 6.09 7.25 3.15
N LYS A 162 7.23 6.82 2.60
CA LYS A 162 8.34 7.71 2.23
C LYS A 162 8.25 8.10 0.76
N GLY A 163 8.65 9.32 0.45
CA GLY A 163 8.78 9.80 -0.93
C GLY A 163 7.48 10.29 -1.59
N ILE A 164 6.35 10.24 -0.88
CA ILE A 164 5.06 10.80 -1.33
C ILE A 164 4.63 11.92 -0.40
N GLU A 165 4.23 13.05 -0.98
CA GLU A 165 3.62 14.19 -0.30
C GLU A 165 2.12 14.19 -0.56
N TRP A 166 1.34 14.07 0.52
CA TRP A 166 -0.11 13.94 0.45
C TRP A 166 -0.84 15.28 0.56
N LYS A 167 -0.23 16.30 1.18
CA LYS A 167 -0.83 17.62 1.48
C LYS A 167 -0.27 18.73 0.59
#